data_AF-T1E2G1-F1
#
_entry.id   AF-T1E2G1-F1
#
_cell.length_a   1.000
_cell.length_b   1.000
_cell.length_c   1.000
_cell.angle_alpha   90.00
_cell.angle_beta   90.00
_cell.angle_gamma   90.00
#
_symmetry.space_group_name_H-M   'P 1'
#
loop_
_entity.id
_entity.type
_entity.pdbx_description
1 polymer ?
#
loop_
_entity_poly.entity_id
_entity_poly.type
_entity_poly.pdbx_seq_one_letter_code
_entity_poly.pdbx_strand_id
1 'polypeptide(L)' 'LLTALVFIAGSSNSAVSNDCSYVDCDAINFKLPHGVEGGYCECVNGTGQYFTCGDGKAFSVRKMACAEAPSTTPRLE' A
#
# COMPACT_ATOMS: atom_id res chain seq x y z
N LEU A 1 8.84 -7.55 50.61
CA LEU A 1 8.38 -6.65 49.53
C LEU A 1 8.80 -7.26 48.20
N LEU A 2 7.85 -7.83 47.45
CA LEU A 2 8.07 -8.32 46.08
C LEU A 2 7.92 -7.14 45.11
N THR A 3 8.97 -6.82 44.35
CA THR A 3 8.86 -5.95 43.18
C THR A 3 8.78 -6.82 41.93
N ALA A 4 7.55 -7.12 41.51
CA ALA A 4 7.27 -7.43 40.11
C ALA A 4 7.38 -6.13 39.30
N LEU A 5 7.76 -6.20 38.02
CA LEU A 5 7.26 -5.40 36.88
C LEU A 5 8.10 -5.73 35.64
N VAL A 6 7.61 -6.60 34.76
CA VAL A 6 6.84 -6.33 33.51
C VAL A 6 7.75 -6.56 32.29
N PHE A 7 7.52 -7.70 31.64
CA PHE A 7 8.04 -8.00 30.31
C PHE A 7 7.24 -7.18 29.29
N ILE A 8 7.87 -6.18 28.68
CA ILE A 8 7.26 -5.45 27.56
C ILE A 8 7.45 -6.34 26.33
N ALA A 9 6.41 -7.07 25.95
CA ALA A 9 6.35 -7.73 24.65
C ALA A 9 6.24 -6.62 23.58
N GLY A 10 7.31 -6.37 22.85
CA GLY A 10 7.31 -5.49 21.70
C GLY A 10 6.54 -6.16 20.56
N SER A 11 5.33 -5.70 20.28
CA SER A 11 4.59 -6.07 19.07
C SER A 11 5.27 -5.42 17.88
N SER A 12 6.00 -6.19 17.09
CA SER A 12 6.45 -5.76 15.76
C SER A 12 5.24 -5.73 14.84
N ASN A 13 4.48 -4.64 14.88
CA ASN A 13 3.52 -4.35 13.82
C ASN A 13 4.34 -4.01 12.57
N SER A 14 4.38 -4.92 11.59
CA SER A 14 4.88 -4.62 10.26
C SER A 14 3.99 -3.53 9.65
N ALA A 15 4.34 -2.27 9.86
CA ALA A 15 3.72 -1.18 9.14
C ALA A 15 4.03 -1.38 7.66
N VAL A 16 3.01 -1.63 6.85
CA VAL A 16 3.10 -1.41 5.40
C VAL A 16 3.53 0.04 5.23
N SER A 17 4.79 0.23 4.83
CA SER A 17 5.31 1.57 4.57
C SER A 17 4.75 2.01 3.23
N ASN A 18 3.90 3.03 3.23
CA ASN A 18 3.37 3.69 2.03
C ASN A 18 4.46 4.57 1.38
N ASP A 19 5.61 3.97 1.09
CA ASP A 19 6.79 4.68 0.64
C ASP A 19 6.95 4.58 -0.87
N CYS A 20 6.78 5.73 -1.55
CA CYS A 20 7.00 5.87 -2.99
C CYS A 20 8.42 6.36 -3.34
N SER A 21 9.39 6.29 -2.40
CA SER A 21 10.78 6.70 -2.62
C SER A 21 11.50 5.95 -3.76
N TYR A 22 11.01 4.76 -4.12
CA TYR A 22 11.53 3.99 -5.25
C TYR A 22 11.09 4.53 -6.62
N VAL A 23 10.13 5.45 -6.65
CA VAL A 23 9.66 6.06 -7.89
C VAL A 23 10.57 7.23 -8.25
N ASP A 24 11.35 7.05 -9.30
CA ASP A 24 12.13 8.12 -9.91
C ASP A 24 11.19 9.03 -10.73
N CYS A 25 10.82 10.18 -10.15
CA CYS A 25 9.92 11.14 -10.77
C CYS A 25 10.54 11.96 -11.91
N ASP A 26 11.85 11.90 -12.08
CA ASP A 26 12.52 12.49 -13.24
C ASP A 26 12.46 11.55 -14.45
N ALA A 27 12.40 10.23 -14.20
CA ALA A 27 12.28 9.21 -15.24
C ALA A 27 10.84 8.75 -15.52
N ILE A 28 9.93 8.82 -14.54
CA ILE A 28 8.59 8.23 -14.58
C ILE A 28 7.52 9.32 -14.47
N ASN A 29 6.59 9.33 -15.42
CA ASN A 29 5.43 10.24 -15.44
C ASN A 29 4.07 9.49 -15.41
N PHE A 30 4.04 8.24 -14.98
CA PHE A 30 2.81 7.43 -14.92
C PHE A 30 2.62 6.74 -13.56
N LYS A 31 1.38 6.35 -13.28
CA LYS A 31 0.97 5.72 -12.01
C LYS A 31 1.51 4.29 -11.90
N LEU A 32 2.10 3.97 -10.76
CA LEU A 32 2.66 2.64 -10.46
C LEU A 32 1.87 1.96 -9.35
N PRO A 33 1.53 0.66 -9.48
CA PRO A 33 0.88 -0.07 -8.39
C PRO A 33 1.82 -0.14 -7.18
N HIS A 34 1.26 0.06 -5.98
CA HIS A 34 2.00 -0.03 -4.72
C HIS A 34 1.49 -1.21 -3.89
N GLY A 35 2.27 -2.30 -3.92
CA GLY A 35 1.99 -3.51 -3.14
C GLY A 35 0.64 -4.17 -3.44
N VAL A 36 0.23 -5.07 -2.54
CA VAL A 36 -1.04 -5.83 -2.63
C VAL A 36 -2.23 -5.11 -1.98
N GLU A 37 -2.00 -4.06 -1.18
CA GLU A 37 -3.08 -3.30 -0.51
C GLU A 37 -3.86 -2.37 -1.46
N GLY A 38 -3.53 -2.39 -2.75
CA GLY A 38 -4.38 -1.82 -3.78
C GLY A 38 -4.23 -0.32 -4.03
N GLY A 39 -3.23 0.34 -3.42
CA GLY A 39 -2.89 1.73 -3.74
C GLY A 39 -1.97 1.87 -4.96
N TYR A 40 -1.60 3.11 -5.26
CA TYR A 40 -0.63 3.44 -6.31
C TYR A 40 0.26 4.61 -5.92
N CYS A 41 1.45 4.66 -6.51
CA CYS A 41 2.33 5.80 -6.46
C CYS A 41 2.16 6.65 -7.72
N GLU A 42 2.16 7.97 -7.55
CA GLU A 42 2.16 8.95 -8.63
C GLU A 42 3.09 10.11 -8.27
N CYS A 43 3.76 10.66 -9.27
CA CYS A 43 4.61 11.82 -9.11
C CYS A 43 3.78 13.10 -9.11
N VAL A 44 3.83 13.84 -8.01
CA VAL A 44 3.20 15.14 -7.87
C VAL A 44 4.30 16.16 -7.55
N ASN A 45 4.52 17.12 -8.46
CA ASN A 45 5.57 18.13 -8.34
C ASN A 45 6.98 17.51 -8.11
N GLY A 46 7.32 16.47 -8.88
CA GLY A 46 8.62 15.79 -8.78
C GLY A 46 8.79 14.91 -7.53
N THR A 47 7.75 14.74 -6.71
CA THR A 47 7.78 13.89 -5.52
C THR A 47 6.83 12.72 -5.66
N GLY A 48 7.32 11.50 -5.42
CA GLY A 48 6.49 10.29 -5.42
C GLY A 48 5.54 10.31 -4.22
N GLN A 49 4.24 10.25 -4.49
CA GLN A 49 3.20 10.22 -3.47
C GLN A 49 2.33 8.98 -3.59
N TYR A 50 1.98 8.42 -2.43
CA TYR A 50 1.10 7.26 -2.34
C TYR A 50 -0.36 7.68 -2.27
N PHE A 51 -1.21 7.00 -3.04
CA PHE A 51 -2.65 7.18 -3.09
C PHE A 51 -3.35 5.85 -2.85
N THR A 52 -4.30 5.83 -1.91
CA THR A 52 -5.16 4.66 -1.64
C THR A 52 -6.38 4.67 -2.57
N CYS A 53 -6.79 3.49 -3.06
CA CYS A 53 -7.94 3.36 -3.95
C CYS A 53 -9.30 3.33 -3.23
N GLY A 54 -9.31 3.29 -1.90
CA GLY A 54 -10.49 3.13 -1.05
C GLY A 54 -10.89 1.66 -0.87
N ASP A 55 -11.80 1.41 0.07
CA ASP A 55 -12.22 0.06 0.47
C ASP A 55 -12.74 -0.76 -0.73
N GLY A 56 -12.31 -2.02 -0.80
CA GLY A 56 -12.73 -2.97 -1.83
C GLY A 56 -12.16 -2.68 -3.24
N LYS A 57 -11.25 -1.70 -3.38
CA LYS A 57 -10.66 -1.32 -4.67
C LYS A 57 -9.15 -1.49 -4.66
N ALA A 58 -8.61 -1.83 -5.83
CA ALA A 58 -7.17 -1.89 -6.09
C ALA A 58 -6.82 -1.12 -7.36
N PHE A 59 -5.61 -0.57 -7.41
CA PHE A 59 -5.10 0.09 -8.61
C PHE A 59 -4.92 -0.91 -9.75
N SER A 60 -5.65 -0.69 -10.84
CA SER A 60 -5.58 -1.51 -12.04
C SER A 60 -4.66 -0.85 -13.06
N VAL A 61 -3.48 -1.42 -13.28
CA VAL A 61 -2.54 -0.95 -14.32
C VAL A 61 -3.17 -1.00 -15.71
N ARG A 62 -4.07 -1.96 -15.97
CA ARG A 62 -4.79 -2.06 -17.25
C ARG A 62 -5.74 -0.88 -17.50
N LYS A 63 -6.39 -0.37 -16.45
CA LYS A 63 -7.32 0.76 -16.52
C LYS A 63 -6.67 2.10 -16.16
N MET A 64 -5.42 2.07 -15.67
CA MET A 64 -4.72 3.20 -15.06
C MET A 64 -5.57 3.94 -14.01
N ALA A 65 -6.37 3.18 -13.26
CA ALA A 65 -7.34 3.70 -12.30
C ALA A 65 -7.66 2.68 -11.21
N CYS A 66 -8.20 3.16 -10.10
CA CYS A 66 -8.78 2.31 -9.07
C CYS A 66 -10.03 1.58 -9.60
N ALA A 67 -10.06 0.26 -9.43
CA ALA A 67 -11.19 -0.59 -9.81
C ALA A 67 -11.50 -1.58 -8.69
N GLU A 68 -12.64 -2.28 -8.75
CA GLU A 68 -12.90 -3.41 -7.85
C GLU A 68 -11.67 -4.32 -7.77
N ALA A 69 -11.25 -4.63 -6.55
CA ALA A 69 -10.22 -5.63 -6.33
C ALA A 69 -10.72 -6.98 -6.86
N PRO A 70 -9.85 -7.79 -7.49
CA PRO A 70 -10.24 -9.14 -7.88
C PRO A 70 -10.73 -9.90 -6.64
N SER A 71 -11.94 -10.45 -6.69
CA SER A 71 -12.51 -11.19 -5.57
C SER A 71 -11.63 -12.41 -5.27
N THR A 72 -11.06 -12.47 -4.08
CA THR A 72 -10.31 -13.65 -3.60
C THR A 72 -11.25 -14.81 -3.25
N THR A 73 -12.57 -14.60 -3.26
CA THR A 73 -13.56 -15.66 -3.14
C THR A 73 -13.39 -16.64 -4.31
N PRO A 74 -13.02 -17.90 -4.05
CA PRO A 74 -13.05 -18.93 -5.09
C PRO A 74 -14.47 -18.98 -5.65
N ARG A 75 -14.60 -18.87 -6.97
CA ARG A 75 -15.85 -19.16 -7.66
C ARG A 75 -16.15 -20.64 -7.42
N LEU A 76 -16.99 -20.94 -6.43
CA LEU A 76 -17.57 -22.27 -6.26
C LEU A 76 -18.54 -22.45 -7.44
N GLU A 77 -18.08 -23.11 -8.50
CA GLU A 77 -18.94 -23.71 -9.52
C GLU A 77 -19.51 -25.04 -9.02
#